data_AF-A0A3P6P8Y8-F1
#
_entry.id   AF-A0A3P6P8Y8-F1
#
_cell.length_a   1.000
_cell.length_b   1.000
_cell.length_c   1.000
_cell.angle_alpha   90.00
_cell.angle_beta   90.00
_cell.angle_gamma   90.00
#
_symmetry.space_group_name_H-M   'P 1'
#
loop_
_entity.id
_entity.type
_entity.pdbx_description
1 polymer ?
#
loop_
_entity_poly.entity_id
_entity_poly.type
_entity_poly.pdbx_seq_one_letter_code
_entity_poly.pdbx_strand_id
1 'polypeptide(L)'
;MLSESTGSIKAFYSDLNDSDPVSSEKCLQFVDHLLALLTVSYYLCRDCGENQRLLVENTPELFSRVLVECLELSPTTIQLPSSTNSASVTPSDLEVEIRHRHKLDILRYSACELLALMSAEASGREGLLASPGPARLLSSIALCLSDALGLPKTSVQRSLADGLRKPKKPPLPVSTVGSSFAIQTVAAIARVLENLTSSPHFLSMVRSSDCFEGLQDVVEAAVAVPSSASASTSTTAAPAMCLSLLLDCLSFACHDIGLRRRLVSKPNFVLNLANCLVRHAPLIADDNHVALVGSLCRTLHNCLTGENAAVPTQPELEALLSGVGIVLDQPSRGPVILAVVIVLLGKIMPLCSHAQVSSPPPPPPPPPPPP
;
A
#
# COMPACT_ATOMS: atom_id res chain seq x y z
N MET A 1 13.82 -32.87 -1.06
CA MET A 1 15.22 -32.43 -1.30
C MET A 1 15.29 -30.99 -1.85
N LEU A 2 14.47 -30.05 -1.37
CA LEU A 2 14.52 -28.63 -1.77
C LEU A 2 14.83 -27.69 -0.59
N SER A 3 15.14 -28.22 0.60
CA SER A 3 15.34 -27.41 1.83
C SER A 3 16.80 -27.07 2.13
N GLU A 4 17.78 -27.52 1.33
CA GLU A 4 19.21 -27.30 1.59
C GLU A 4 19.80 -26.08 0.87
N SER A 5 19.03 -25.00 0.75
CA SER A 5 19.63 -23.67 0.59
C SER A 5 19.36 -22.90 1.88
N THR A 6 20.36 -22.93 2.76
CA THR A 6 20.44 -22.23 4.05
C THR A 6 20.85 -20.76 3.89
N GLY A 7 20.96 -20.26 2.66
CA GLY A 7 21.20 -18.85 2.38
C GLY A 7 19.93 -18.03 2.60
N SER A 8 20.08 -16.85 3.23
CA SER A 8 19.05 -15.82 3.22
C SER A 8 19.56 -14.61 2.47
N ILE A 9 18.73 -13.97 1.65
CA ILE A 9 19.08 -12.71 0.96
C ILE A 9 19.61 -11.69 1.98
N LYS A 10 19.01 -11.64 3.17
CA LYS A 10 19.45 -10.76 4.26
C LYS A 10 20.89 -11.04 4.71
N ALA A 11 21.28 -12.32 4.79
CA ALA A 11 22.64 -12.74 5.15
C ALA A 11 23.66 -12.33 4.07
N PHE A 12 23.30 -12.52 2.80
CA PHE A 12 24.14 -12.06 1.69
C PHE A 12 24.38 -10.55 1.74
N TYR A 13 23.39 -9.74 2.15
CA TYR A 13 23.57 -8.30 2.29
C TYR A 13 24.23 -7.86 3.61
N SER A 14 24.15 -8.65 4.69
CA SER A 14 24.88 -8.36 5.93
C SER A 14 26.36 -8.71 5.85
N ASP A 15 26.71 -9.75 5.07
CA ASP A 15 28.07 -10.27 4.94
C ASP A 15 28.88 -9.60 3.81
N LEU A 16 28.29 -8.62 3.10
CA LEU A 16 29.00 -7.73 2.19
C LEU A 16 29.93 -6.79 2.98
N ASN A 17 31.05 -7.33 3.43
CA ASN A 17 32.28 -6.57 3.61
C ASN A 17 32.89 -6.34 2.22
N ASP A 18 33.10 -5.07 1.91
CA ASP A 18 33.77 -4.50 0.74
C ASP A 18 34.31 -5.49 -0.32
N SER A 19 33.74 -5.43 -1.52
CA SER A 19 34.41 -5.72 -2.80
C SER A 19 34.56 -7.18 -3.28
N ASP A 20 33.75 -8.16 -2.86
CA ASP A 20 33.81 -9.51 -3.46
C ASP A 20 32.80 -9.72 -4.60
N PRO A 21 33.19 -9.71 -5.89
CA PRO A 21 32.28 -9.98 -7.02
C PRO A 21 31.61 -11.37 -6.92
N VAL A 22 32.28 -12.32 -6.25
CA VAL A 22 31.78 -13.67 -5.97
C VAL A 22 30.55 -13.64 -5.05
N SER A 23 30.44 -12.68 -4.14
CA SER A 23 29.29 -12.55 -3.22
C SER A 23 28.04 -11.99 -3.90
N SER A 24 28.22 -11.03 -4.82
CA SER A 24 27.14 -10.45 -5.64
C SER A 24 26.58 -11.48 -6.63
N GLU A 25 27.45 -12.26 -7.28
CA GLU A 25 27.03 -13.32 -8.21
C GLU A 25 26.24 -14.42 -7.50
N LYS A 26 26.67 -14.84 -6.29
CA LYS A 26 25.93 -15.78 -5.44
C LYS A 26 24.55 -15.26 -5.05
N CYS A 27 24.43 -13.96 -4.74
CA CYS A 27 23.14 -13.34 -4.45
C CYS A 27 22.21 -13.40 -5.67
N LEU A 28 22.71 -13.08 -6.87
CA LEU A 28 21.92 -13.19 -8.10
C LEU A 28 21.49 -14.63 -8.41
N GLN A 29 22.39 -15.60 -8.23
CA GLN A 29 22.07 -17.02 -8.41
C GLN A 29 20.97 -17.47 -7.42
N PHE A 30 21.02 -16.98 -6.18
CA PHE A 30 19.97 -17.24 -5.20
C PHE A 30 18.63 -16.61 -5.58
N VAL A 31 18.63 -15.36 -6.08
CA VAL A 31 17.42 -14.71 -6.60
C VAL A 31 16.84 -15.49 -7.79
N ASP A 32 17.69 -15.96 -8.71
CA ASP A 32 17.26 -16.78 -9.85
C ASP A 32 16.65 -18.12 -9.39
N HIS A 33 17.21 -18.74 -8.35
CA HIS A 33 16.66 -19.95 -7.76
C HIS A 33 15.28 -19.71 -7.14
N LEU A 34 15.10 -18.62 -6.39
CA LEU A 34 13.80 -18.25 -5.84
C LEU A 34 12.78 -17.91 -6.92
N LEU A 35 13.17 -17.20 -7.98
CA LEU A 35 12.33 -16.93 -9.13
C LEU A 35 11.85 -18.22 -9.80
N ALA A 36 12.76 -19.18 -10.00
CA ALA A 36 12.42 -20.49 -10.56
C ALA A 36 11.45 -21.24 -9.65
N LEU A 37 11.67 -21.22 -8.33
CA LEU A 37 10.78 -21.84 -7.35
C LEU A 37 9.39 -21.22 -7.38
N LEU A 38 9.28 -19.89 -7.33
CA LEU A 38 8.02 -19.16 -7.45
C LEU A 38 7.28 -19.49 -8.74
N THR A 39 8.01 -19.55 -9.86
CA THR A 39 7.45 -19.85 -11.18
C THR A 39 6.89 -21.28 -11.21
N VAL A 40 7.64 -22.25 -10.74
CA VAL A 40 7.19 -23.66 -10.68
C VAL A 40 5.98 -23.78 -9.74
N SER A 41 6.04 -23.19 -8.55
CA SER A 41 4.91 -23.18 -7.61
C SER A 41 3.66 -22.56 -8.21
N TYR A 42 3.80 -21.44 -8.94
CA TYR A 42 2.70 -20.78 -9.64
C TYR A 42 2.06 -21.74 -10.66
N TYR A 43 2.85 -22.34 -11.56
CA TYR A 43 2.30 -23.23 -12.58
C TYR A 43 1.73 -24.54 -12.02
N LEU A 44 2.28 -25.06 -10.92
CA LEU A 44 1.71 -26.24 -10.25
C LEU A 44 0.35 -25.94 -9.62
N CYS A 45 0.18 -24.74 -9.06
CA CYS A 45 -1.04 -24.34 -8.37
C CYS A 45 -2.09 -23.73 -9.29
N ARG A 46 -1.69 -23.33 -10.49
CA ARG A 46 -2.54 -22.68 -11.47
C ARG A 46 -3.70 -23.62 -11.83
N ASP A 47 -4.91 -23.09 -11.70
CA ASP A 47 -6.17 -23.77 -12.04
C ASP A 47 -6.42 -25.09 -11.29
N CYS A 48 -5.74 -25.33 -10.15
CA CYS A 48 -5.89 -26.53 -9.33
C CYS A 48 -5.87 -26.23 -7.83
N GLY A 49 -7.05 -26.10 -7.22
CA GLY A 49 -7.20 -25.84 -5.78
C GLY A 49 -6.62 -26.94 -4.88
N GLU A 50 -6.58 -28.19 -5.34
CA GLU A 50 -5.97 -29.30 -4.59
C GLU A 50 -4.43 -29.16 -4.54
N ASN A 51 -3.80 -28.72 -5.64
CA ASN A 51 -2.38 -28.43 -5.64
C ASN A 51 -2.06 -27.24 -4.74
N GLN A 52 -2.93 -26.23 -4.66
CA GLN A 52 -2.80 -25.14 -3.70
C GLN A 52 -2.83 -25.65 -2.26
N ARG A 53 -3.80 -26.52 -1.93
CA ARG A 53 -3.91 -27.16 -0.62
C ARG A 53 -2.63 -27.92 -0.27
N LEU A 54 -2.18 -28.80 -1.18
CA LEU A 54 -0.98 -29.60 -1.00
C LEU A 54 0.29 -28.76 -0.87
N LEU A 55 0.39 -27.65 -1.61
CA LEU A 55 1.55 -26.76 -1.51
C LEU A 55 1.61 -26.12 -0.11
N VAL A 56 0.49 -25.64 0.42
CA VAL A 56 0.45 -25.02 1.74
C VAL A 56 0.72 -26.05 2.84
N GLU A 57 0.07 -27.21 2.78
CA GLU A 57 0.22 -28.26 3.79
C GLU A 57 1.64 -28.83 3.84
N ASN A 58 2.24 -29.09 2.67
CA ASN A 58 3.53 -29.77 2.59
C ASN A 58 4.72 -28.81 2.60
N THR A 59 4.52 -27.53 2.26
CA THR A 59 5.61 -26.55 2.18
C THR A 59 5.26 -25.19 2.80
N PRO A 60 4.83 -25.11 4.07
CA PRO A 60 4.50 -23.84 4.73
C PRO A 60 5.71 -22.88 4.83
N GLU A 61 6.92 -23.43 4.90
CA GLU A 61 8.17 -22.65 4.91
C GLU A 61 8.39 -21.86 3.63
N LEU A 62 7.85 -22.31 2.49
CA LEU A 62 7.88 -21.57 1.23
C LEU A 62 7.24 -20.21 1.42
N PHE A 63 6.04 -20.14 1.98
CA PHE A 63 5.31 -18.90 2.17
C PHE A 63 5.98 -17.98 3.18
N SER A 64 6.62 -18.53 4.22
CA SER A 64 7.47 -17.74 5.12
C SER A 64 8.64 -17.07 4.36
N ARG A 65 9.32 -17.81 3.49
CA ARG A 65 10.40 -17.27 2.63
C ARG A 65 9.86 -16.27 1.60
N VAL A 66 8.70 -16.51 1.00
CA VAL A 66 8.05 -15.55 0.09
C VAL A 66 7.80 -14.22 0.79
N LEU A 67 7.23 -14.24 2.00
CA LEU A 67 6.99 -13.02 2.75
C LEU A 67 8.29 -12.30 3.14
N VAL A 68 9.22 -13.00 3.78
CA VAL A 68 10.44 -12.36 4.32
C VAL A 68 11.43 -12.01 3.22
N GLU A 69 11.71 -12.94 2.30
CA GLU A 69 12.80 -12.79 1.33
C GLU A 69 12.35 -12.08 0.05
N CYS A 70 11.08 -12.17 -0.33
CA CYS A 70 10.59 -11.52 -1.54
C CYS A 70 9.88 -10.19 -1.25
N LEU A 71 9.02 -10.11 -0.24
CA LEU A 71 8.21 -8.90 0.01
C LEU A 71 8.88 -7.89 0.97
N GLU A 72 9.47 -8.37 2.07
CA GLU A 72 10.02 -7.49 3.12
C GLU A 72 11.40 -6.90 2.78
N LEU A 73 12.16 -7.53 1.89
CA LEU A 73 13.47 -7.02 1.48
C LEU A 73 13.34 -5.96 0.39
N SER A 74 13.63 -4.70 0.75
CA SER A 74 13.50 -3.55 -0.15
C SER A 74 14.69 -3.39 -1.11
N PRO A 75 14.48 -3.15 -2.43
CA PRO A 75 15.53 -2.83 -3.39
C PRO A 75 16.10 -1.42 -3.12
N THR A 76 15.43 -0.66 -2.22
CA THR A 76 15.90 0.63 -1.71
C THR A 76 16.71 0.49 -0.43
N THR A 77 16.49 -0.55 0.39
CA THR A 77 17.37 -0.86 1.54
C THR A 77 18.65 -1.54 1.10
N ILE A 78 18.60 -2.25 -0.02
CA ILE A 78 19.76 -2.83 -0.67
C ILE A 78 20.48 -1.71 -1.44
N GLN A 79 21.29 -0.93 -0.72
CA GLN A 79 22.35 -0.17 -1.37
C GLN A 79 23.45 -1.19 -1.68
N LEU A 80 23.67 -1.47 -2.97
CA LEU A 80 24.92 -2.12 -3.35
C LEU A 80 26.08 -1.23 -2.85
N PRO A 81 27.19 -1.81 -2.36
CA PRO A 81 28.33 -1.03 -1.92
C PRO A 81 28.91 -0.27 -3.13
N SER A 82 28.46 0.97 -3.33
CA SER A 82 29.11 1.90 -4.23
C SER A 82 30.46 2.25 -3.61
N SER A 83 31.54 1.92 -4.32
CA SER A 83 32.94 2.23 -4.04
C SER A 83 33.12 3.35 -3.01
N THR A 84 33.68 2.98 -1.87
CA THR A 84 34.24 3.93 -0.92
C THR A 84 35.35 4.74 -1.62
N ASN A 85 35.11 6.04 -1.78
CA ASN A 85 36.10 7.12 -1.99
C ASN A 85 36.52 7.54 -3.40
N SER A 86 35.73 7.36 -4.46
CA SER A 86 36.04 8.06 -5.72
C SER A 86 34.83 8.71 -6.37
N ALA A 87 35.02 9.93 -6.86
CA ALA A 87 34.02 10.76 -7.52
C ALA A 87 33.63 10.26 -8.94
N SER A 88 33.73 8.95 -9.20
CA SER A 88 33.42 8.35 -10.49
C SER A 88 32.78 6.98 -10.31
N VAL A 89 31.44 6.93 -10.32
CA VAL A 89 30.69 5.69 -10.56
C VAL A 89 31.03 5.24 -11.99
N THR A 90 31.56 4.04 -12.16
CA THR A 90 31.83 3.52 -13.50
C THR A 90 30.51 3.08 -14.16
N PRO A 91 30.36 3.18 -15.50
CA PRO A 91 29.16 2.72 -16.20
C PRO A 91 28.82 1.24 -15.92
N SER A 92 29.85 0.40 -15.74
CA SER A 92 29.69 -1.02 -15.40
C SER A 92 29.08 -1.26 -14.02
N ASP A 93 29.41 -0.42 -13.02
CA ASP A 93 28.84 -0.55 -11.67
C ASP A 93 27.34 -0.21 -11.66
N LEU A 94 26.97 0.80 -12.46
CA LEU A 94 25.57 1.21 -12.64
C LEU A 94 24.75 0.13 -13.35
N GLU A 95 25.29 -0.51 -14.37
CA GLU A 95 24.62 -1.63 -15.07
C GLU A 95 24.36 -2.83 -14.14
N VAL A 96 25.31 -3.13 -13.25
CA VAL A 96 25.15 -4.21 -12.26
C VAL A 96 24.07 -3.85 -11.24
N GLU A 97 24.03 -2.61 -10.74
CA GLU A 97 22.99 -2.15 -9.82
C GLU A 97 21.60 -2.19 -10.46
N ILE A 98 21.46 -1.70 -11.70
CA ILE A 98 20.20 -1.74 -12.47
C ILE A 98 19.73 -3.18 -12.63
N ARG A 99 20.64 -4.10 -13.00
CA ARG A 99 20.31 -5.52 -13.16
C ARG A 99 19.84 -6.17 -11.85
N HIS A 100 20.50 -5.87 -10.73
CA HIS A 100 20.09 -6.38 -9.41
C HIS A 100 18.71 -5.84 -9.02
N ARG A 101 18.50 -4.52 -9.15
CA ARG A 101 17.22 -3.88 -8.82
C ARG A 101 16.09 -4.45 -9.67
N HIS A 102 16.32 -4.64 -10.97
CA HIS A 102 15.35 -5.24 -11.87
C HIS A 102 14.98 -6.69 -11.50
N LYS A 103 15.96 -7.53 -11.17
CA LYS A 103 15.69 -8.93 -10.73
C LYS A 103 14.92 -8.97 -9.40
N LEU A 104 15.24 -8.10 -8.46
CA LEU A 104 14.50 -7.99 -7.20
C LEU A 104 13.06 -7.50 -7.42
N ASP A 105 12.85 -6.57 -8.34
CA ASP A 105 11.51 -6.12 -8.74
C ASP A 105 10.69 -7.26 -9.36
N ILE A 106 11.30 -8.09 -10.22
CA ILE A 106 10.62 -9.29 -10.78
C ILE A 106 10.31 -10.30 -9.67
N LEU A 107 11.23 -10.52 -8.73
CA LEU A 107 11.03 -11.45 -7.62
C LEU A 107 9.83 -11.05 -6.76
N ARG A 108 9.74 -9.77 -6.43
CA ARG A 108 8.60 -9.17 -5.70
C ARG A 108 7.29 -9.34 -6.45
N TYR A 109 7.29 -8.97 -7.73
CA TYR A 109 6.11 -9.12 -8.56
C TYR A 109 5.65 -10.58 -8.63
N SER A 110 6.57 -11.51 -8.88
CA SER A 110 6.28 -12.96 -8.97
C SER A 110 5.75 -13.52 -7.65
N ALA A 111 6.28 -13.04 -6.51
CA ALA A 111 5.78 -13.38 -5.19
C ALA A 111 4.34 -12.89 -4.98
N CYS A 112 4.05 -11.63 -5.34
CA CYS A 112 2.69 -11.08 -5.28
C CYS A 112 1.71 -11.82 -6.21
N GLU A 113 2.14 -12.22 -7.42
CA GLU A 113 1.33 -13.04 -8.33
C GLU A 113 1.00 -14.41 -7.75
N LEU A 114 1.98 -15.08 -7.12
CA LEU A 114 1.73 -16.34 -6.43
C LEU A 114 0.74 -16.15 -5.28
N LEU A 115 0.89 -15.11 -4.46
CA LEU A 115 -0.09 -14.82 -3.39
C LEU A 115 -1.48 -14.51 -3.95
N ALA A 116 -1.57 -13.78 -5.06
CA ALA A 116 -2.83 -13.49 -5.73
C ALA A 116 -3.50 -14.78 -6.22
N LEU A 117 -2.74 -15.69 -6.82
CA LEU A 117 -3.22 -17.01 -7.24
C LEU A 117 -3.70 -17.85 -6.04
N MET A 118 -2.88 -17.91 -4.99
CA MET A 118 -3.17 -18.71 -3.79
C MET A 118 -4.37 -18.17 -3.00
N SER A 119 -4.60 -16.86 -3.01
CA SER A 119 -5.77 -16.26 -2.33
C SER A 119 -7.08 -16.44 -3.09
N ALA A 120 -7.04 -16.70 -4.40
CA ALA A 120 -8.22 -16.77 -5.25
C ALA A 120 -9.12 -17.96 -4.89
N GLU A 121 -8.55 -19.15 -4.72
CA GLU A 121 -9.30 -20.36 -4.37
C GLU A 121 -9.42 -20.52 -2.85
N ALA A 122 -10.49 -21.17 -2.40
CA ALA A 122 -10.74 -21.35 -0.97
C ALA A 122 -9.62 -22.12 -0.26
N SER A 123 -9.12 -23.21 -0.86
CA SER A 123 -8.08 -24.04 -0.26
C SER A 123 -6.75 -23.30 -0.06
N GLY A 124 -6.28 -22.60 -1.09
CA GLY A 124 -5.05 -21.83 -1.00
C GLY A 124 -5.19 -20.66 -0.01
N ARG A 125 -6.35 -20.01 -0.01
CA ARG A 125 -6.62 -18.87 0.87
C ARG A 125 -6.65 -19.30 2.33
N GLU A 126 -7.34 -20.39 2.67
CA GLU A 126 -7.30 -20.96 4.02
C GLU A 126 -5.88 -21.34 4.43
N GLY A 127 -5.09 -21.87 3.49
CA GLY A 127 -3.68 -22.13 3.70
C GLY A 127 -2.88 -20.88 4.09
N LEU A 128 -3.00 -19.79 3.31
CA LEU A 128 -2.33 -18.51 3.62
C LEU A 128 -2.77 -17.94 4.98
N LEU A 129 -4.03 -18.13 5.33
CA LEU A 129 -4.63 -17.70 6.60
C LEU A 129 -4.19 -18.55 7.79
N ALA A 130 -3.89 -19.82 7.58
CA ALA A 130 -3.37 -20.73 8.61
C ALA A 130 -1.86 -20.56 8.81
N SER A 131 -1.09 -20.43 7.72
CA SER A 131 0.35 -20.20 7.73
C SER A 131 0.73 -19.45 6.46
N PRO A 132 1.22 -18.21 6.53
CA PRO A 132 1.86 -17.55 7.68
C PRO A 132 0.91 -16.80 8.64
N GLY A 133 -0.38 -16.73 8.34
CA GLY A 133 -1.38 -16.02 9.15
C GLY A 133 -1.67 -14.59 8.65
N PRO A 134 -2.89 -14.07 8.91
CA PRO A 134 -3.36 -12.80 8.33
C PRO A 134 -2.53 -11.59 8.76
N ALA A 135 -2.08 -11.52 10.01
CA ALA A 135 -1.29 -10.40 10.50
C ALA A 135 0.06 -10.27 9.78
N ARG A 136 0.78 -11.39 9.62
CA ARG A 136 2.08 -11.39 8.95
C ARG A 136 1.93 -11.14 7.46
N LEU A 137 0.97 -11.79 6.81
CA LEU A 137 0.66 -11.58 5.40
C LEU A 137 0.38 -10.09 5.09
N LEU A 138 -0.53 -9.47 5.84
CA LEU A 138 -0.89 -8.06 5.62
C LEU A 138 0.26 -7.10 5.95
N SER A 139 1.08 -7.42 6.95
CA SER A 139 2.27 -6.62 7.28
C SER A 139 3.31 -6.65 6.16
N SER A 140 3.63 -7.83 5.61
CA SER A 140 4.58 -7.95 4.50
C SER A 140 4.03 -7.31 3.21
N ILE A 141 2.73 -7.42 2.97
CA ILE A 141 2.04 -6.72 1.87
C ILE A 141 2.14 -5.19 2.03
N ALA A 142 1.88 -4.67 3.22
CA ALA A 142 1.99 -3.25 3.52
C ALA A 142 3.42 -2.72 3.28
N LEU A 143 4.44 -3.49 3.69
CA LEU A 143 5.84 -3.16 3.42
C LEU A 143 6.14 -3.12 1.92
N CYS A 144 5.74 -4.16 1.18
CA CYS A 144 5.90 -4.22 -0.27
C CYS A 144 5.19 -3.05 -0.98
N LEU A 145 3.99 -2.71 -0.51
CA LEU A 145 3.18 -1.65 -1.08
C LEU A 145 3.78 -0.26 -0.82
N SER A 146 4.31 -0.03 0.37
CA SER A 146 5.05 1.20 0.70
C SER A 146 6.23 1.42 -0.24
N ASP A 147 6.99 0.35 -0.51
CA ASP A 147 8.12 0.41 -1.43
C ASP A 147 7.67 0.67 -2.86
N ALA A 148 6.62 -0.02 -3.34
CA ALA A 148 6.09 0.14 -4.69
C ALA A 148 5.53 1.56 -4.93
N LEU A 149 4.92 2.17 -3.92
CA LEU A 149 4.39 3.53 -3.96
C LEU A 149 5.45 4.61 -3.63
N GLY A 150 6.67 4.22 -3.25
CA GLY A 150 7.75 5.14 -2.92
C GLY A 150 7.52 5.96 -1.64
N LEU A 151 6.80 5.41 -0.67
CA LEU A 151 6.40 6.13 0.55
C LEU A 151 7.55 6.22 1.58
N PRO A 152 7.61 7.30 2.38
CA PRO A 152 8.62 7.45 3.42
C PRO A 152 8.49 6.35 4.49
N LYS A 153 9.62 5.75 4.88
CA LYS A 153 9.63 4.58 5.76
C LYS A 153 9.17 4.91 7.20
N THR A 154 8.20 4.17 7.72
CA THR A 154 7.67 4.31 9.10
C THR A 154 8.70 3.88 10.16
N SER A 155 8.45 4.17 11.44
CA SER A 155 9.33 3.83 12.57
C SER A 155 9.60 2.32 12.70
N VAL A 156 8.64 1.48 12.33
CA VAL A 156 8.76 0.01 12.31
C VAL A 156 9.70 -0.46 11.20
N GLN A 157 9.61 0.17 10.01
CA GLN A 157 10.54 -0.05 8.90
C GLN A 157 11.97 0.40 9.24
N ARG A 158 12.12 1.45 10.07
CA ARG A 158 13.43 1.88 10.59
C ARG A 158 14.06 0.83 11.52
N SER A 159 13.30 0.09 12.32
CA SER A 159 13.84 -0.93 13.21
C SER A 159 14.36 -2.18 12.47
N LEU A 160 13.67 -2.62 11.40
CA LEU A 160 14.15 -3.69 10.51
C LEU A 160 15.34 -3.25 9.65
N ALA A 161 15.37 -1.98 9.24
CA ALA A 161 16.50 -1.38 8.51
C ALA A 161 17.71 -1.08 9.41
N ASP A 162 17.51 -0.76 10.70
CA ASP A 162 18.59 -0.48 11.66
C ASP A 162 19.48 -1.71 11.93
N GLY A 163 18.97 -2.92 11.67
CA GLY A 163 19.77 -4.16 11.66
C GLY A 163 20.73 -4.29 10.46
N LEU A 164 20.55 -3.47 9.42
CA LEU A 164 21.34 -3.46 8.17
C LEU A 164 21.96 -2.08 7.97
N ARG A 165 22.96 -1.75 8.80
CA ARG A 165 23.84 -0.55 8.77
C ARG A 165 23.12 0.82 8.76
N LYS A 166 23.49 1.68 9.72
CA LYS A 166 23.18 3.13 9.69
C LYS A 166 23.65 3.76 8.37
N PRO A 167 22.82 4.55 7.67
CA PRO A 167 23.27 5.30 6.51
C PRO A 167 24.25 6.39 6.98
N LYS A 168 25.53 6.26 6.57
CA LYS A 168 26.60 7.21 6.95
C LYS A 168 26.78 8.35 5.93
N LYS A 169 25.89 8.49 4.95
CA LYS A 169 25.95 9.53 3.91
C LYS A 169 24.56 10.09 3.57
N PRO A 170 24.48 11.35 3.12
CA PRO A 170 23.26 11.89 2.54
C PRO A 170 22.86 11.05 1.31
N PRO A 171 21.56 10.78 1.10
CA PRO A 171 21.11 10.02 -0.06
C PRO A 171 21.49 10.76 -1.35
N LEU A 172 22.31 10.13 -2.19
CA LEU A 172 22.47 10.54 -3.58
C LEU A 172 21.12 10.41 -4.31
N PRO A 173 20.84 11.24 -5.33
CA PRO A 173 19.58 11.26 -6.05
C PRO A 173 19.50 10.03 -6.99
N VAL A 174 19.28 8.85 -6.41
CA VAL A 174 18.88 7.62 -7.14
C VAL A 174 17.35 7.56 -7.24
N SER A 175 16.66 8.69 -7.04
CA SER A 175 15.21 8.85 -7.13
C SER A 175 14.66 8.77 -8.56
N THR A 176 15.44 8.31 -9.53
CA THR A 176 15.13 8.41 -10.97
C THR A 176 14.93 7.08 -11.68
N VAL A 177 15.18 5.93 -11.04
CA VAL A 177 14.80 4.62 -11.60
C VAL A 177 13.59 4.10 -10.82
N GLY A 178 12.40 4.48 -11.28
CA GLY A 178 11.16 3.91 -10.76
C GLY A 178 11.16 2.38 -10.93
N SER A 179 10.63 1.66 -9.94
CA SER A 179 10.47 0.21 -10.04
C SER A 179 9.65 -0.13 -11.29
N SER A 180 10.22 -0.92 -12.19
CA SER A 180 9.59 -1.23 -13.49
C SER A 180 8.33 -2.09 -13.35
N PHE A 181 8.14 -2.69 -12.17
CA PHE A 181 7.01 -3.57 -11.84
C PHE A 181 6.12 -3.02 -10.73
N ALA A 182 6.28 -1.74 -10.34
CA ALA A 182 5.49 -1.16 -9.24
C ALA A 182 3.99 -1.30 -9.49
N ILE A 183 3.50 -0.93 -10.68
CA ILE A 183 2.07 -0.97 -11.02
C ILE A 183 1.53 -2.39 -10.94
N GLN A 184 2.23 -3.35 -11.55
CA GLN A 184 1.83 -4.75 -11.57
C GLN A 184 1.87 -5.36 -10.17
N THR A 185 2.84 -4.97 -9.35
CA THR A 185 2.94 -5.38 -7.94
C THR A 185 1.76 -4.87 -7.14
N VAL A 186 1.39 -3.58 -7.28
CA VAL A 186 0.21 -3.04 -6.61
C VAL A 186 -1.07 -3.71 -7.10
N ALA A 187 -1.21 -3.97 -8.39
CA ALA A 187 -2.37 -4.66 -8.94
C ALA A 187 -2.50 -6.10 -8.42
N ALA A 188 -1.38 -6.84 -8.28
CA ALA A 188 -1.37 -8.15 -7.67
C ALA A 188 -1.75 -8.10 -6.18
N ILE A 189 -1.22 -7.12 -5.44
CA ILE A 189 -1.58 -6.87 -4.03
C ILE A 189 -3.08 -6.55 -3.88
N ALA A 190 -3.63 -5.71 -4.76
CA ALA A 190 -5.05 -5.39 -4.75
C ALA A 190 -5.91 -6.65 -4.92
N ARG A 191 -5.55 -7.54 -5.86
CA ARG A 191 -6.23 -8.84 -6.03
C ARG A 191 -6.12 -9.72 -4.78
N VAL A 192 -4.97 -9.76 -4.11
CA VAL A 192 -4.83 -10.47 -2.83
C VAL A 192 -5.83 -9.93 -1.80
N LEU A 193 -5.90 -8.61 -1.65
CA LEU A 193 -6.80 -7.97 -0.70
C LEU A 193 -8.28 -8.21 -1.03
N GLU A 194 -8.66 -8.12 -2.30
CA GLU A 194 -10.01 -8.44 -2.78
C GLU A 194 -10.40 -9.88 -2.43
N ASN A 195 -9.53 -10.84 -2.73
CA ASN A 195 -9.76 -12.26 -2.45
C ASN A 195 -9.84 -12.55 -0.95
N LEU A 196 -8.98 -11.93 -0.14
CA LEU A 196 -8.98 -12.10 1.31
C LEU A 196 -10.24 -11.49 1.93
N THR A 197 -10.59 -10.26 1.55
CA THR A 197 -11.76 -9.54 2.10
C THR A 197 -13.10 -10.15 1.69
N SER A 198 -13.11 -10.94 0.60
CA SER A 198 -14.25 -11.77 0.21
C SER A 198 -14.44 -13.02 1.08
N SER A 199 -13.46 -13.39 1.92
CA SER A 199 -13.52 -14.57 2.78
C SER A 199 -14.20 -14.28 4.12
N PRO A 200 -15.31 -14.97 4.47
CA PRO A 200 -15.95 -14.82 5.78
C PRO A 200 -15.03 -15.21 6.95
N HIS A 201 -14.16 -16.22 6.75
CA HIS A 201 -13.23 -16.67 7.78
C HIS A 201 -12.18 -15.60 8.07
N PHE A 202 -11.62 -14.99 7.03
CA PHE A 202 -10.70 -13.87 7.16
C PHE A 202 -11.36 -12.72 7.92
N LEU A 203 -12.56 -12.27 7.52
CA LEU A 203 -13.27 -11.20 8.20
C LEU A 203 -13.50 -11.53 9.69
N SER A 204 -13.82 -12.79 10.01
CA SER A 204 -13.95 -13.25 11.40
C SER A 204 -12.65 -13.11 12.20
N MET A 205 -11.53 -13.60 11.66
CA MET A 205 -10.22 -13.51 12.33
C MET A 205 -9.74 -12.07 12.49
N VAL A 206 -10.01 -11.28 11.45
CA VAL A 206 -9.69 -9.88 11.40
C VAL A 206 -10.43 -9.20 12.53
N ARG A 207 -11.75 -9.38 12.73
CA ARG A 207 -12.51 -8.74 13.83
C ARG A 207 -11.90 -8.91 15.23
N SER A 208 -11.16 -9.99 15.47
CA SER A 208 -10.50 -10.30 16.74
C SER A 208 -9.02 -9.90 16.83
N SER A 209 -8.42 -9.34 15.77
CA SER A 209 -6.97 -9.05 15.72
C SER A 209 -6.61 -7.75 14.98
N ASP A 210 -5.53 -7.08 15.38
CA ASP A 210 -5.02 -5.85 14.75
C ASP A 210 -4.11 -6.12 13.54
N CYS A 211 -4.55 -7.03 12.66
CA CYS A 211 -3.76 -7.45 11.49
C CYS A 211 -3.73 -6.43 10.34
N PHE A 212 -4.64 -5.45 10.34
CA PHE A 212 -4.76 -4.44 9.28
C PHE A 212 -4.01 -3.14 9.54
N GLU A 213 -3.41 -2.97 10.72
CA GLU A 213 -2.75 -1.71 11.10
C GLU A 213 -1.69 -1.28 10.08
N GLY A 214 -0.80 -2.19 9.66
CA GLY A 214 0.21 -1.89 8.66
C GLY A 214 -0.39 -1.46 7.31
N LEU A 215 -1.44 -2.12 6.82
CA LEU A 215 -2.09 -1.74 5.56
C LEU A 215 -2.80 -0.38 5.68
N GLN A 216 -3.39 -0.09 6.84
CA GLN A 216 -4.00 1.19 7.14
C GLN A 216 -2.98 2.32 7.11
N ASP A 217 -1.82 2.12 7.74
CA ASP A 217 -0.72 3.10 7.75
C ASP A 217 -0.21 3.38 6.33
N VAL A 218 -0.21 2.37 5.44
CA VAL A 218 0.19 2.56 4.04
C VAL A 218 -0.82 3.35 3.26
N VAL A 219 -2.11 3.07 3.43
CA VAL A 219 -3.17 3.84 2.79
C VAL A 219 -3.11 5.27 3.31
N GLU A 220 -2.96 5.46 4.62
CA GLU A 220 -2.78 6.76 5.23
C GLU A 220 -1.57 7.49 4.64
N ALA A 221 -0.40 6.86 4.59
CA ALA A 221 0.83 7.45 4.06
C ALA A 221 0.74 7.77 2.56
N ALA A 222 0.08 6.90 1.79
CA ALA A 222 -0.08 7.12 0.35
C ALA A 222 -1.07 8.24 0.03
N VAL A 223 -2.05 8.42 0.91
CA VAL A 223 -3.09 9.44 0.84
C VAL A 223 -2.67 10.70 1.61
N ALA A 224 -1.59 10.67 2.39
CA ALA A 224 -1.09 11.82 3.16
C ALA A 224 -0.50 12.92 2.26
N VAL A 225 -0.34 14.11 2.84
CA VAL A 225 0.25 15.26 2.19
C VAL A 225 1.78 15.15 2.24
N PRO A 226 2.52 15.39 1.14
CA PRO A 226 3.95 15.65 1.25
C PRO A 226 4.14 16.96 2.03
N SER A 227 4.56 16.87 3.28
CA SER A 227 4.89 18.00 4.14
C SER A 227 6.22 18.64 3.73
N SER A 228 6.32 19.18 2.51
CA SER A 228 7.40 20.10 2.15
C SER A 228 7.03 20.92 0.91
N ALA A 229 7.27 22.23 1.00
CA ALA A 229 7.00 23.25 -0.01
C ALA A 229 7.92 23.14 -1.26
N SER A 230 8.27 21.93 -1.68
CA SER A 230 9.26 21.67 -2.74
C SER A 230 8.84 20.58 -3.74
N ALA A 231 7.60 20.07 -3.68
CA ALA A 231 7.11 19.11 -4.65
C ALA A 231 6.61 19.80 -5.92
N SER A 232 7.54 20.35 -6.71
CA SER A 232 7.31 20.72 -8.10
C SER A 232 6.91 19.46 -8.88
N THR A 233 5.65 19.41 -9.32
CA THR A 233 5.19 18.81 -10.58
C THR A 233 5.83 17.46 -10.96
N SER A 234 5.27 16.36 -10.48
CA SER A 234 5.04 15.11 -11.25
C SER A 234 4.69 13.95 -10.32
N THR A 235 3.53 13.97 -9.68
CA THR A 235 2.86 12.69 -9.41
C THR A 235 2.46 12.14 -10.76
N THR A 236 3.26 11.22 -11.28
CA THR A 236 3.00 10.49 -12.53
C THR A 236 1.60 9.85 -12.48
N ALA A 237 1.01 9.51 -13.63
CA ALA A 237 -0.31 8.86 -13.67
C ALA A 237 -0.35 7.47 -12.98
N ALA A 238 0.82 6.84 -12.82
CA ALA A 238 0.97 5.48 -12.32
C ALA A 238 0.55 5.29 -10.84
N PRO A 239 0.94 6.15 -9.87
CA PRO A 239 0.47 6.04 -8.49
C PRO A 239 -1.03 6.29 -8.34
N ALA A 240 -1.66 7.12 -9.19
CA ALA A 240 -3.10 7.40 -9.10
C ALA A 240 -3.93 6.14 -9.42
N MET A 241 -3.58 5.40 -10.48
CA MET A 241 -4.20 4.12 -10.78
C MET A 241 -3.97 3.08 -9.69
N CYS A 242 -2.72 2.96 -9.21
CA CYS A 242 -2.36 2.04 -8.13
C CYS A 242 -3.19 2.30 -6.87
N LEU A 243 -3.35 3.57 -6.50
CA LEU A 243 -4.16 3.98 -5.36
C LEU A 243 -5.65 3.73 -5.56
N SER A 244 -6.17 3.93 -6.78
CA SER A 244 -7.58 3.65 -7.09
C SER A 244 -7.94 2.19 -6.84
N LEU A 245 -7.10 1.25 -7.30
CA LEU A 245 -7.30 -0.20 -7.13
C LEU A 245 -7.30 -0.60 -5.65
N LEU A 246 -6.35 -0.07 -4.87
CA LEU A 246 -6.29 -0.32 -3.43
C LEU A 246 -7.51 0.23 -2.70
N LEU A 247 -7.92 1.44 -3.04
CA LEU A 247 -9.09 2.09 -2.43
C LEU A 247 -10.38 1.36 -2.78
N ASP A 248 -10.52 0.82 -3.99
CA ASP A 248 -11.68 0.01 -4.36
C ASP A 248 -11.75 -1.30 -3.56
N CYS A 249 -10.62 -1.97 -3.36
CA CYS A 249 -10.57 -3.17 -2.49
C CYS A 249 -10.95 -2.84 -1.05
N LEU A 250 -10.47 -1.72 -0.50
CA LEU A 250 -10.82 -1.26 0.85
C LEU A 250 -12.28 -0.82 0.94
N SER A 251 -12.78 -0.14 -0.09
CA SER A 251 -14.18 0.26 -0.20
C SER A 251 -15.11 -0.95 -0.14
N PHE A 252 -14.75 -2.03 -0.84
CA PHE A 252 -15.45 -3.30 -0.76
C PHE A 252 -15.37 -3.89 0.65
N ALA A 253 -14.19 -3.90 1.27
CA ALA A 253 -13.98 -4.40 2.62
C ALA A 253 -14.79 -3.64 3.70
N CYS A 254 -15.09 -2.35 3.48
CA CYS A 254 -15.95 -1.54 4.36
C CYS A 254 -17.42 -1.97 4.44
N HIS A 255 -17.86 -2.95 3.63
CA HIS A 255 -19.16 -3.60 3.83
C HIS A 255 -19.20 -4.42 5.12
N ASP A 256 -18.04 -4.90 5.60
CA ASP A 256 -17.93 -5.51 6.93
C ASP A 256 -17.93 -4.44 8.03
N ILE A 257 -18.94 -4.49 8.91
CA ILE A 257 -19.14 -3.49 9.97
C ILE A 257 -17.94 -3.44 10.94
N GLY A 258 -17.35 -4.59 11.27
CA GLY A 258 -16.24 -4.67 12.22
C GLY A 258 -14.95 -4.09 11.65
N LEU A 259 -14.65 -4.41 10.38
CA LEU A 259 -13.51 -3.86 9.66
C LEU A 259 -13.65 -2.36 9.43
N ARG A 260 -14.82 -1.91 8.94
CA ARG A 260 -15.13 -0.49 8.74
C ARG A 260 -14.89 0.32 10.02
N ARG A 261 -15.39 -0.17 11.15
CA ARG A 261 -15.23 0.51 12.45
C ARG A 261 -13.76 0.74 12.80
N ARG A 262 -12.90 -0.23 12.55
CA ARG A 262 -11.47 -0.09 12.83
C ARG A 262 -10.75 0.85 11.89
N LEU A 263 -11.07 0.79 10.59
CA LEU A 263 -10.54 1.73 9.60
C LEU A 263 -10.87 3.18 10.00
N VAL A 264 -12.13 3.43 10.33
CA VAL A 264 -12.62 4.75 10.73
C VAL A 264 -12.08 5.20 12.10
N SER A 265 -11.80 4.28 13.01
CA SER A 265 -11.28 4.64 14.35
C SER A 265 -9.86 5.17 14.34
N LYS A 266 -9.11 4.97 13.25
CA LYS A 266 -7.75 5.49 13.13
C LYS A 266 -7.79 7.02 12.96
N PRO A 267 -6.94 7.75 13.72
CA PRO A 267 -6.92 9.20 13.67
C PRO A 267 -6.57 9.68 12.25
N ASN A 268 -7.23 10.73 11.78
CA ASN A 268 -7.01 11.37 10.48
C ASN A 268 -7.29 10.50 9.25
N PHE A 269 -7.76 9.26 9.37
CA PHE A 269 -8.01 8.41 8.21
C PHE A 269 -9.01 9.04 7.23
N VAL A 270 -10.16 9.48 7.73
CA VAL A 270 -11.19 10.16 6.93
C VAL A 270 -10.69 11.51 6.42
N LEU A 271 -9.99 12.27 7.27
CA LEU A 271 -9.39 13.55 6.89
C LEU A 271 -8.40 13.42 5.72
N ASN A 272 -7.54 12.41 5.75
CA ASN A 272 -6.56 12.16 4.70
C ASN A 272 -7.26 11.79 3.39
N LEU A 273 -8.26 10.90 3.43
CA LEU A 273 -9.07 10.58 2.24
C LEU A 273 -9.74 11.83 1.66
N ALA A 274 -10.31 12.69 2.50
CA ALA A 274 -10.92 13.95 2.08
C ALA A 274 -9.90 14.93 1.46
N ASN A 275 -8.71 15.08 2.07
CA ASN A 275 -7.64 15.92 1.53
C ASN A 275 -7.06 15.37 0.21
N CYS A 276 -7.03 14.05 0.05
CA CYS A 276 -6.66 13.42 -1.21
C CYS A 276 -7.70 13.71 -2.29
N LEU A 277 -8.99 13.66 -1.95
CA LEU A 277 -10.07 14.08 -2.84
C LEU A 277 -9.89 15.54 -3.28
N VAL A 278 -9.66 16.47 -2.34
CA VAL A 278 -9.40 17.89 -2.64
C VAL A 278 -8.23 18.08 -3.63
N ARG A 279 -7.16 17.30 -3.50
CA ARG A 279 -5.97 17.41 -4.37
C ARG A 279 -6.17 16.83 -5.77
N HIS A 280 -6.90 15.73 -5.88
CA HIS A 280 -7.06 15.02 -7.16
C HIS A 280 -8.33 15.42 -7.92
N ALA A 281 -9.32 16.00 -7.27
CA ALA A 281 -10.53 16.51 -7.91
C ALA A 281 -10.27 17.52 -9.04
N PRO A 282 -9.29 18.45 -8.95
CA PRO A 282 -8.95 19.34 -10.06
C PRO A 282 -8.31 18.63 -11.27
N LEU A 283 -7.84 17.39 -11.11
CA LEU A 283 -7.07 16.65 -12.11
C LEU A 283 -7.91 15.65 -12.91
N ILE A 284 -9.23 15.61 -12.73
CA ILE A 284 -10.15 14.64 -13.37
C ILE A 284 -10.29 14.80 -14.90
N ALA A 285 -9.50 15.67 -15.53
CA ALA A 285 -9.33 15.64 -16.98
C ALA A 285 -8.53 14.41 -17.45
N ASP A 286 -7.79 13.77 -16.55
CA ASP A 286 -7.08 12.50 -16.76
C ASP A 286 -7.90 11.33 -16.20
N ASP A 287 -8.12 10.30 -17.02
CA ASP A 287 -8.86 9.08 -16.67
C ASP A 287 -8.33 8.38 -15.41
N ASN A 288 -7.02 8.47 -15.16
CA ASN A 288 -6.40 7.87 -13.97
C ASN A 288 -6.84 8.59 -12.69
N HIS A 289 -7.01 9.91 -12.76
CA HIS A 289 -7.52 10.73 -11.66
C HIS A 289 -9.04 10.62 -11.52
N VAL A 290 -9.77 10.40 -12.62
CA VAL A 290 -11.20 10.05 -12.61
C VAL A 290 -11.43 8.77 -11.81
N ALA A 291 -10.66 7.72 -12.09
CA ALA A 291 -10.74 6.45 -11.36
C ALA A 291 -10.47 6.66 -9.86
N LEU A 292 -9.35 7.31 -9.53
CA LEU A 292 -8.96 7.59 -8.15
C LEU A 292 -10.01 8.38 -7.37
N VAL A 293 -10.52 9.48 -7.94
CA VAL A 293 -11.56 10.31 -7.33
C VAL A 293 -12.83 9.49 -7.10
N GLY A 294 -13.22 8.64 -8.06
CA GLY A 294 -14.32 7.71 -7.90
C GLY A 294 -14.11 6.75 -6.71
N SER A 295 -12.94 6.13 -6.62
CA SER A 295 -12.60 5.20 -5.54
C SER A 295 -12.57 5.90 -4.19
N LEU A 296 -11.98 7.10 -4.10
CA LEU A 296 -11.99 7.95 -2.90
C LEU A 296 -13.41 8.26 -2.43
N CYS A 297 -14.29 8.71 -3.34
CA CYS A 297 -15.67 9.03 -2.97
C CYS A 297 -16.45 7.79 -2.52
N ARG A 298 -16.26 6.63 -3.16
CA ARG A 298 -16.88 5.36 -2.74
C ARG A 298 -16.40 4.93 -1.35
N THR A 299 -15.08 4.97 -1.11
CA THR A 299 -14.50 4.60 0.19
C THR A 299 -15.00 5.54 1.28
N LEU A 300 -14.99 6.86 1.04
CA LEU A 300 -15.54 7.86 1.95
C LEU A 300 -17.02 7.61 2.23
N HIS A 301 -17.83 7.36 1.19
CA HIS A 301 -19.25 7.04 1.37
C HIS A 301 -19.45 5.82 2.27
N ASN A 302 -18.67 4.76 2.04
CA ASN A 302 -18.78 3.52 2.81
C ASN A 302 -18.32 3.70 4.26
N CYS A 303 -17.31 4.54 4.52
CA CYS A 303 -16.91 4.93 5.88
C CYS A 303 -18.01 5.70 6.63
N LEU A 304 -18.79 6.52 5.90
CA LEU A 304 -19.85 7.37 6.45
C LEU A 304 -21.23 6.69 6.49
N THR A 305 -21.35 5.43 6.06
CA THR A 305 -22.65 4.73 5.94
C THR A 305 -22.77 3.57 6.92
N GLY A 306 -23.99 3.37 7.45
CA GLY A 306 -24.38 2.22 8.27
C GLY A 306 -24.44 2.51 9.78
N GLU A 307 -24.83 1.51 10.55
CA GLU A 307 -24.83 1.58 12.01
C GLU A 307 -23.39 1.77 12.52
N ASN A 308 -23.17 2.81 13.34
CA ASN A 308 -21.84 3.29 13.78
C ASN A 308 -20.99 3.94 12.69
N ALA A 309 -21.61 4.70 11.79
CA ALA A 309 -20.90 5.58 10.85
C ALA A 309 -19.88 6.47 11.57
N ALA A 310 -18.77 6.78 10.89
CA ALA A 310 -17.87 7.83 11.36
C ALA A 310 -18.66 9.10 11.60
N VAL A 311 -18.52 9.72 12.78
CA VAL A 311 -18.98 11.09 12.99
C VAL A 311 -17.80 11.97 12.65
N PRO A 312 -17.80 12.64 11.47
CA PRO A 312 -16.67 13.44 11.07
C PRO A 312 -16.49 14.58 12.07
N THR A 313 -15.25 14.81 12.46
CA THR A 313 -14.85 16.05 13.13
C THR A 313 -15.07 17.25 12.21
N GLN A 314 -15.13 18.45 12.77
CA GLN A 314 -15.26 19.67 11.97
C GLN A 314 -14.23 19.81 10.83
N PRO A 315 -12.91 19.58 11.04
CA PRO A 315 -11.94 19.66 9.94
C PRO A 315 -12.18 18.58 8.87
N GLU A 316 -12.63 17.38 9.26
CA GLU A 316 -12.99 16.33 8.29
C GLU A 316 -14.18 16.75 7.46
N LEU A 317 -15.20 17.35 8.09
CA LEU A 317 -16.40 17.81 7.40
C LEU A 317 -16.10 18.94 6.40
N GLU A 318 -15.25 19.90 6.79
CA GLU A 318 -14.82 21.00 5.92
C GLU A 318 -14.03 20.47 4.72
N ALA A 319 -13.10 19.54 4.93
CA ALA A 319 -12.34 18.90 3.85
C ALA A 319 -13.23 18.09 2.91
N LEU A 320 -14.22 17.36 3.45
CA LEU A 320 -15.19 16.58 2.68
C LEU A 320 -16.05 17.48 1.79
N LEU A 321 -16.60 18.56 2.35
CA LEU A 321 -17.39 19.54 1.59
C LEU A 321 -16.57 20.23 0.51
N SER A 322 -15.33 20.63 0.84
CA SER A 322 -14.40 21.22 -0.13
C SER A 322 -14.12 20.28 -1.29
N GLY A 323 -13.76 19.02 -1.01
CA GLY A 323 -13.47 18.02 -2.03
C GLY A 323 -14.67 17.73 -2.93
N VAL A 324 -15.85 17.55 -2.34
CA VAL A 324 -17.10 17.35 -3.08
C VAL A 324 -17.45 18.56 -3.94
N GLY A 325 -17.32 19.77 -3.40
CA GLY A 325 -17.54 21.02 -4.12
C GLY A 325 -16.65 21.14 -5.34
N ILE A 326 -15.34 20.91 -5.19
CA ILE A 326 -14.39 20.95 -6.31
C ILE A 326 -14.81 19.99 -7.42
N VAL A 327 -15.19 18.75 -7.10
CA VAL A 327 -15.65 17.79 -8.12
C VAL A 327 -16.94 18.27 -8.80
N LEU A 328 -17.87 18.85 -8.04
CA LEU A 328 -19.13 19.42 -8.54
C LEU A 328 -18.96 20.74 -9.30
N ASP A 329 -17.79 21.36 -9.28
CA ASP A 329 -17.48 22.54 -10.09
C ASP A 329 -16.76 22.18 -11.40
N GLN A 330 -16.29 20.94 -11.57
CA GLN A 330 -15.59 20.53 -12.79
C GLN A 330 -16.56 20.29 -13.97
N PRO A 331 -16.40 20.98 -15.12
CA PRO A 331 -17.32 20.90 -16.26
C PRO A 331 -17.24 19.57 -17.04
N SER A 332 -16.12 18.85 -16.96
CA SER A 332 -15.82 17.63 -17.71
C SER A 332 -15.95 16.35 -16.88
N ARG A 333 -16.97 16.25 -16.03
CA ARG A 333 -17.19 15.05 -15.18
C ARG A 333 -18.08 14.02 -15.88
N GLY A 334 -17.60 12.77 -15.95
CA GLY A 334 -18.40 11.65 -16.42
C GLY A 334 -19.61 11.36 -15.49
N PRO A 335 -20.69 10.76 -16.01
CA PRO A 335 -21.92 10.53 -15.25
C PRO A 335 -21.72 9.66 -14.00
N VAL A 336 -20.73 8.77 -14.03
CA VAL A 336 -20.40 7.86 -12.92
C VAL A 336 -19.86 8.63 -11.71
N ILE A 337 -18.92 9.55 -11.91
CA ILE A 337 -18.38 10.37 -10.81
C ILE A 337 -19.49 11.23 -10.20
N LEU A 338 -20.31 11.85 -11.05
CA LEU A 338 -21.41 12.69 -10.60
C LEU A 338 -22.37 11.90 -9.68
N ALA A 339 -22.74 10.69 -10.08
CA ALA A 339 -23.61 9.83 -9.27
C ALA A 339 -22.98 9.52 -7.89
N VAL A 340 -21.72 9.10 -7.86
CA VAL A 340 -21.02 8.76 -6.60
C VAL A 340 -20.90 10.00 -5.70
N VAL A 341 -20.56 11.16 -6.26
CA VAL A 341 -20.40 12.41 -5.51
C VAL A 341 -21.72 12.93 -4.96
N ILE A 342 -22.82 12.85 -5.72
CA ILE A 342 -24.16 13.21 -5.24
C ILE A 342 -24.57 12.30 -4.07
N VAL A 343 -24.33 10.99 -4.19
CA VAL A 343 -24.63 10.03 -3.13
C VAL A 343 -23.80 10.33 -1.87
N LEU A 344 -22.51 10.64 -2.02
CA LEU A 344 -21.64 11.06 -0.92
C LEU A 344 -22.12 12.38 -0.29
N LEU A 345 -22.48 13.38 -1.09
CA LEU A 345 -23.02 14.65 -0.61
C LEU A 345 -24.30 14.45 0.20
N GLY A 346 -25.20 13.58 -0.26
CA GLY A 346 -26.42 13.21 0.47
C GLY A 346 -26.16 12.60 1.84
N LYS A 347 -24.97 12.02 2.08
CA LYS A 347 -24.52 11.55 3.40
C LYS A 347 -23.87 12.64 4.24
N ILE A 348 -23.14 13.56 3.60
CA ILE A 348 -22.43 14.64 4.31
C ILE A 348 -23.40 15.73 4.80
N MET A 349 -24.36 16.15 3.97
CA MET A 349 -25.25 17.28 4.26
C MET A 349 -26.02 17.16 5.59
N PRO A 350 -26.61 16.00 5.96
CA PRO A 350 -27.24 15.83 7.26
C PRO A 350 -26.28 16.02 8.45
N LEU A 351 -25.01 15.67 8.29
CA LEU A 351 -23.99 15.78 9.35
C LEU A 351 -23.60 17.23 9.60
N CYS A 352 -23.60 18.08 8.56
CA CYS A 352 -23.40 19.53 8.70
C CYS A 352 -24.49 20.20 9.53
N SER A 353 -25.72 19.75 9.37
CA SER A 353 -26.89 20.29 10.08
C SER A 353 -26.81 20.01 11.58
N HIS A 354 -26.32 18.83 11.96
CA HIS A 354 -26.10 18.47 13.36
C HIS A 354 -24.92 19.22 13.99
N ALA A 355 -23.83 19.44 13.24
CA ALA A 355 -22.66 20.18 13.75
C ALA A 355 -22.97 21.65 14.08
N GLN A 356 -23.84 22.30 13.31
CA GLN A 356 -24.28 23.68 13.57
C GLN A 356 -25.11 23.81 14.86
N VAL A 357 -25.92 22.81 15.19
CA VAL A 357 -26.77 22.81 16.41
C VAL A 357 -25.94 22.65 17.69
N SER A 358 -24.77 22.00 17.61
CA SER A 358 -23.86 21.81 18.74
C SER A 358 -22.86 22.95 18.97
N SER A 359 -22.79 23.95 18.08
CA SER A 359 -21.91 25.11 18.26
C SER A 359 -22.53 26.13 19.22
N PRO A 360 -21.79 26.63 20.24
CA PRO A 360 -22.33 27.65 21.14
C PRO A 360 -22.67 28.91 20.35
N PRO A 361 -23.79 29.59 20.66
CA PRO A 361 -24.18 30.80 19.95
C PRO A 361 -23.06 31.85 20.03
N PRO A 362 -22.84 32.63 18.96
CA PRO A 362 -21.85 33.69 18.98
C PRO A 362 -22.11 34.63 20.16
N PRO A 363 -21.06 35.13 20.84
CA PRO A 363 -21.24 36.05 21.94
C PRO A 363 -22.03 37.27 21.47
N PRO A 364 -22.97 37.79 22.28
CA PRO A 364 -23.74 38.96 21.91
C PRO A 364 -22.79 40.13 21.60
N PRO A 365 -23.13 40.98 20.60
CA PRO A 365 -22.31 42.13 20.29
C PRO A 365 -22.13 43.01 21.53
N PRO A 366 -20.94 43.62 21.71
CA PRO A 366 -20.69 44.49 22.85
C PRO A 366 -21.71 45.63 22.85
N PRO A 367 -22.22 46.01 24.04
CA PRO A 367 -23.17 47.11 24.14
C PRO A 367 -22.55 48.37 23.55
N PRO A 368 -23.34 49.17 22.80
CA PRO A 368 -22.85 50.42 22.24
C PRO A 368 -22.33 51.31 23.38
N PRO A 369 -21.21 52.03 23.15
CA PRO A 369 -20.65 52.92 24.16
C PRO A 369 -21.69 53.97 24.57
N PRO A 370 -21.79 54.28 25.88
CA PRO A 370 -22.74 55.28 26.36
C PRO A 370 -22.43 56.66 25.74
N PRO A 371 -23.47 57.50 25.52
CA PRO A 371 -23.35 58.80 24.89
C PRO A 371 -22.52 59.81 25.69
#